data_AF-A0A817I819-F1
#
_entry.id   AF-A0A817I819-F1
#
_cell.length_a   1.000
_cell.length_b   1.000
_cell.length_c   1.000
_cell.angle_alpha   90.00
_cell.angle_beta   90.00
_cell.angle_gamma   90.00
#
_symmetry.space_group_name_H-M   'P 1'
#
loop_
_entity.id
_entity.type
_entity.pdbx_description
1 polymer ?
#
loop_
_entity_poly.entity_id
_entity_poly.type
_entity_poly.pdbx_seq_one_letter_code
_entity_poly.pdbx_strand_id
1 'polypeptide(L)'
;MKIANTTNNSEGVTTEMKGSTLTMGSGKQSRVWAYFERMYGDQGLQAKCLVSDCAKVLSTPLHSTSTLIRHLRDVHKVDELKPKEKLVNRSTDQRIPVKLKKKLDGAVVAAIIEDGRSFGDFSKSGFQKFLQLALPG
;
A
#
# COMPACT_ATOMS: atom_id res chain seq x y z
N MET A 1 -77.24 -12.51 0.66
CA MET A 1 -76.87 -11.09 0.42
C MET A 1 -75.41 -10.92 0.81
N LYS A 2 -74.65 -10.17 0.00
CA LYS A 2 -73.20 -10.30 -0.18
C LYS A 2 -72.40 -9.68 0.99
N ILE A 3 -71.36 -10.38 1.40
CA ILE A 3 -70.41 -10.01 2.46
C ILE A 3 -69.26 -9.22 1.79
N ALA A 4 -68.98 -8.01 2.25
CA ALA A 4 -67.90 -7.17 1.73
C ALA A 4 -66.57 -7.55 2.41
N ASN A 5 -65.59 -8.00 1.62
CA ASN A 5 -64.25 -8.34 2.10
C ASN A 5 -63.29 -7.15 1.98
N THR A 6 -62.60 -6.93 3.09
CA THR A 6 -61.44 -6.07 3.32
C THR A 6 -60.24 -6.45 2.45
N THR A 7 -59.66 -5.48 1.74
CA THR A 7 -58.31 -5.58 1.17
C THR A 7 -57.49 -4.39 1.68
N ASN A 8 -56.59 -4.67 2.61
CA ASN A 8 -55.59 -3.72 3.12
C ASN A 8 -54.39 -3.71 2.15
N ASN A 9 -54.16 -2.54 1.57
CA ASN A 9 -53.07 -2.24 0.65
C ASN A 9 -51.77 -2.09 1.46
N SER A 10 -50.76 -2.91 1.16
CA SER A 10 -49.43 -2.84 1.76
C SER A 10 -48.49 -2.12 0.80
N GLU A 11 -48.32 -0.82 1.01
CA GLU A 11 -47.35 -0.02 0.27
C GLU A 11 -45.95 -0.30 0.83
N GLY A 12 -45.09 -0.83 -0.06
CA GLY A 12 -43.73 -1.24 0.23
C GLY A 12 -42.83 -0.06 0.60
N VAL A 13 -42.20 -0.18 1.76
CA VAL A 13 -41.07 0.64 2.18
C VAL A 13 -39.87 0.33 1.28
N THR A 14 -39.57 1.24 0.36
CA THR A 14 -38.31 1.27 -0.39
C THR A 14 -37.24 1.94 0.47
N THR A 15 -36.42 1.13 1.14
CA THR A 15 -35.23 1.64 1.84
C THR A 15 -34.10 1.84 0.82
N GLU A 16 -34.00 3.06 0.30
CA GLU A 16 -32.84 3.51 -0.47
C GLU A 16 -31.61 3.62 0.46
N MET A 17 -30.74 2.62 0.44
CA MET A 17 -29.43 2.71 1.07
C MET A 17 -28.51 3.58 0.21
N LYS A 18 -28.35 4.84 0.65
CA LYS A 18 -27.38 5.80 0.10
C LYS A 18 -25.96 5.21 0.17
N GLY A 19 -25.38 4.98 -1.01
CA GLY A 19 -23.97 4.66 -1.18
C GLY A 19 -23.09 5.77 -0.60
N SER A 20 -22.54 5.53 0.58
CA SER A 20 -21.57 6.41 1.23
C SER A 20 -20.26 6.41 0.44
N THR A 21 -20.09 7.40 -0.42
CA THR A 21 -18.82 7.69 -1.07
C THR A 21 -17.90 8.39 -0.07
N LEU A 22 -17.18 7.61 0.74
CA LEU A 22 -16.16 8.14 1.65
C LEU A 22 -14.97 8.67 0.84
N THR A 23 -14.87 9.99 0.75
CA THR A 23 -13.74 10.73 0.19
C THR A 23 -12.53 10.65 1.12
N MET A 24 -11.35 10.57 0.51
CA MET A 24 -10.16 9.96 1.08
C MET A 24 -9.10 10.96 1.53
N GLY A 25 -8.42 10.65 2.62
CA GLY A 25 -7.07 11.17 2.88
C GLY A 25 -6.12 10.80 1.74
N SER A 26 -5.13 11.67 1.48
CA SER A 26 -4.18 11.65 0.36
C SER A 26 -3.15 10.50 0.38
N GLY A 27 -3.55 9.32 0.86
CA GLY A 27 -2.77 8.09 0.78
C GLY A 27 -2.83 7.48 -0.63
N LYS A 28 -1.69 6.98 -1.12
CA LYS A 28 -1.62 6.24 -2.39
C LYS A 28 -2.47 4.97 -2.29
N GLN A 29 -3.67 4.99 -2.85
CA GLN A 29 -4.51 3.81 -2.92
C GLN A 29 -4.03 2.83 -3.97
N SER A 30 -4.22 1.54 -3.71
CA SER A 30 -3.90 0.47 -4.65
C SER A 30 -4.81 0.51 -5.87
N ARG A 31 -4.24 0.38 -7.08
CA ARG A 31 -4.98 0.30 -8.36
C ARG A 31 -5.99 -0.84 -8.40
N VAL A 32 -5.81 -1.86 -7.58
CA VAL A 32 -6.71 -3.01 -7.45
C VAL A 32 -8.14 -2.54 -7.15
N TRP A 33 -8.31 -1.49 -6.35
CA TRP A 33 -9.63 -0.97 -5.97
C TRP A 33 -10.41 -0.34 -7.13
N ALA A 34 -9.82 -0.14 -8.31
CA ALA A 34 -10.57 0.28 -9.51
C ALA A 34 -11.50 -0.82 -10.05
N TYR A 35 -11.28 -2.08 -9.67
CA TYR A 35 -12.06 -3.24 -10.14
C TYR A 35 -13.01 -3.79 -9.08
N PHE A 36 -13.03 -3.20 -7.89
CA PHE A 36 -13.82 -3.70 -6.77
C PHE A 36 -14.51 -2.58 -6.02
N GLU A 37 -15.74 -2.83 -5.62
CA GLU A 37 -16.50 -1.99 -4.71
C GLU A 37 -16.34 -2.49 -3.27
N ARG A 38 -16.05 -1.58 -2.33
CA ARG A 38 -15.95 -1.92 -0.91
C ARG A 38 -17.34 -2.05 -0.32
N MET A 39 -17.56 -3.14 0.40
CA MET A 39 -18.79 -3.37 1.16
C MET A 39 -18.44 -3.65 2.61
N TYR A 40 -19.25 -3.15 3.53
CA TYR A 40 -19.15 -3.48 4.95
C TYR A 40 -20.34 -4.37 5.30
N GLY A 41 -20.07 -5.62 5.65
CA GLY A 41 -21.09 -6.57 6.12
C GLY A 41 -20.85 -6.97 7.56
N ASP A 42 -21.73 -7.82 8.10
CA ASP A 42 -21.65 -8.30 9.49
C ASP A 42 -20.35 -9.05 9.79
N GLN A 43 -19.73 -9.65 8.77
CA GLN A 43 -18.46 -10.36 8.86
C GLN A 43 -17.23 -9.47 8.60
N GLY A 44 -17.41 -8.15 8.51
CA GLY A 44 -16.35 -7.16 8.27
C GLY A 44 -16.25 -6.66 6.84
N LEU A 45 -15.05 -6.21 6.46
CA LEU A 45 -14.79 -5.59 5.16
C LEU A 45 -14.75 -6.64 4.04
N GLN A 46 -15.68 -6.51 3.10
CA GLN A 46 -15.78 -7.30 1.89
C GLN A 46 -15.57 -6.43 0.65
N ALA A 47 -15.34 -7.07 -0.48
CA ALA A 47 -15.14 -6.41 -1.76
C ALA A 47 -15.87 -7.17 -2.87
N LYS A 48 -16.72 -6.47 -3.60
CA LYS A 48 -17.49 -7.01 -4.73
C LYS A 48 -16.78 -6.71 -6.03
N CYS A 49 -16.55 -7.73 -6.85
CA CYS A 49 -15.96 -7.55 -8.18
C CYS A 49 -16.93 -6.81 -9.11
N LEU A 50 -16.44 -5.77 -9.78
CA LEU A 50 -17.21 -4.92 -10.72
C LEU A 50 -17.08 -5.35 -12.20
N VAL A 51 -16.33 -6.41 -12.49
CA VAL A 51 -16.21 -6.93 -13.86
C VAL A 51 -17.54 -7.61 -14.27
N SER A 52 -18.01 -7.32 -15.49
CA SER A 52 -19.36 -7.60 -16.02
C SER A 52 -19.89 -9.02 -15.79
N ASP A 53 -19.02 -10.02 -15.70
CA ASP A 53 -19.40 -11.43 -15.69
C ASP A 53 -19.06 -12.19 -14.40
N CYS A 54 -18.58 -11.49 -13.36
CA CYS A 54 -18.11 -12.15 -12.14
C CYS A 54 -18.99 -11.88 -10.92
N ALA A 55 -19.28 -10.61 -10.61
CA ALA A 55 -20.07 -10.16 -9.46
C ALA A 55 -19.71 -10.82 -8.09
N LYS A 56 -18.54 -11.47 -7.98
CA LYS A 56 -18.15 -12.28 -6.83
C LYS A 56 -17.77 -11.38 -5.66
N VAL A 57 -18.23 -11.74 -4.47
CA VAL A 57 -17.89 -11.07 -3.21
C VAL A 57 -16.73 -11.82 -2.55
N LEU A 58 -15.69 -11.07 -2.19
CA LEU A 58 -14.48 -11.59 -1.55
C LEU A 58 -14.32 -10.95 -0.17
N SER A 59 -13.94 -11.75 0.82
CA SER A 59 -13.57 -11.23 2.15
C SER A 59 -12.15 -10.64 2.12
N THR A 60 -11.99 -9.44 2.69
CA THR A 60 -10.72 -8.70 2.73
C THR A 60 -10.39 -8.28 4.16
N PRO A 61 -10.02 -9.25 5.03
CA PRO A 61 -9.62 -8.91 6.39
C PRO A 61 -8.40 -7.98 6.34
N LEU A 62 -8.39 -6.97 7.22
CA LEU A 62 -7.29 -6.01 7.36
C LEU A 62 -6.94 -5.23 6.07
N HIS A 63 -7.91 -5.00 5.18
CA HIS A 63 -7.71 -4.26 3.92
C HIS A 63 -6.65 -4.89 2.98
N SER A 64 -6.38 -6.19 3.12
CA SER A 64 -5.42 -6.91 2.28
C SER A 64 -5.89 -6.99 0.82
N THR A 65 -5.01 -6.68 -0.12
CA THR A 65 -5.28 -6.75 -1.57
C THR A 65 -4.82 -8.04 -2.24
N SER A 66 -4.19 -8.97 -1.52
CA SER A 66 -3.64 -10.20 -2.10
C SER A 66 -4.72 -11.10 -2.72
N THR A 67 -5.84 -11.28 -2.03
CA THR A 67 -6.97 -12.08 -2.52
C THR A 67 -7.61 -11.46 -3.76
N LEU A 68 -7.75 -10.13 -3.77
CA LEU A 68 -8.28 -9.34 -4.87
C LEU A 68 -7.40 -9.45 -6.12
N ILE A 69 -6.07 -9.35 -5.95
CA ILE A 69 -5.09 -9.50 -7.03
C ILE A 69 -5.16 -10.92 -7.62
N ARG A 70 -5.17 -11.94 -6.75
CA ARG A 70 -5.27 -13.34 -7.20
C ARG A 70 -6.56 -13.57 -7.99
N HIS A 71 -7.67 -13.03 -7.52
CA HIS A 71 -8.94 -13.11 -8.21
C HIS A 71 -8.87 -12.49 -9.63
N LEU A 72 -8.34 -11.28 -9.75
CA LEU A 72 -8.18 -10.63 -11.05
C LEU A 72 -7.24 -11.40 -12.00
N ARG A 73 -6.18 -12.01 -11.48
CA ARG A 73 -5.28 -12.84 -12.28
C ARG A 73 -5.93 -14.13 -12.75
N ASP A 74 -6.52 -14.89 -11.83
CA ASP A 74 -6.94 -16.26 -12.12
C ASP A 74 -8.24 -16.28 -12.94
N VAL A 75 -9.18 -15.39 -12.58
CA VAL A 75 -10.53 -15.32 -13.18
C VAL A 75 -10.56 -14.40 -14.39
N HIS A 76 -9.93 -13.22 -14.28
CA HIS A 76 -10.01 -12.18 -15.32
C HIS A 76 -8.75 -12.07 -16.20
N LYS A 77 -7.71 -12.88 -15.94
CA LYS A 77 -6.42 -12.84 -16.66
C LYS A 77 -5.81 -11.42 -16.72
N VAL A 78 -6.07 -10.60 -15.70
CA VAL A 78 -5.48 -9.26 -15.58
C VAL A 78 -4.10 -9.38 -14.94
N ASP A 79 -3.08 -9.52 -15.78
CA ASP A 79 -1.68 -9.65 -15.32
C ASP A 79 -1.01 -8.30 -15.01
N GLU A 80 -1.60 -7.18 -15.45
CA GLU A 80 -0.99 -5.84 -15.39
C GLU A 80 -1.28 -5.04 -14.11
N LEU A 81 -1.55 -5.69 -12.98
CA LEU A 81 -1.66 -5.01 -11.68
C LEU A 81 -0.30 -4.74 -11.03
N LYS A 82 0.80 -4.91 -11.78
CA LYS A 82 2.13 -4.58 -11.30
C LYS A 82 2.05 -3.20 -10.66
N PRO A 83 2.47 -3.05 -9.39
CA PRO A 83 2.66 -1.73 -8.81
C PRO A 83 3.41 -0.96 -9.88
N LYS A 84 2.93 0.24 -10.28
CA LYS A 84 3.75 1.15 -11.12
C LYS A 84 5.12 1.02 -10.51
N GLU A 85 6.06 0.43 -11.25
CA GLU A 85 7.38 0.15 -10.72
C GLU A 85 7.70 1.41 -9.97
N LYS A 86 7.94 1.31 -8.66
CA LYS A 86 8.42 2.48 -7.96
C LYS A 86 9.54 2.89 -8.90
N LEU A 87 9.43 4.07 -9.53
CA LEU A 87 10.58 4.78 -10.00
C LEU A 87 11.29 4.98 -8.68
N VAL A 88 12.01 3.94 -8.29
CA VAL A 88 12.95 4.02 -7.22
C VAL A 88 13.83 5.04 -7.89
N ASN A 89 13.77 6.26 -7.40
CA ASN A 89 15.00 6.97 -7.16
C ASN A 89 15.83 6.04 -6.23
N ARG A 90 16.25 4.87 -6.76
CA ARG A 90 17.60 4.37 -6.71
C ARG A 90 18.35 5.44 -7.50
N SER A 91 18.46 6.63 -6.93
CA SER A 91 19.72 7.33 -6.89
C SER A 91 20.67 6.25 -6.40
N THR A 92 21.26 5.54 -7.36
CA THR A 92 22.14 4.39 -7.26
C THR A 92 22.25 3.79 -5.86
N ASP A 93 21.70 2.59 -5.66
CA ASP A 93 22.18 1.68 -4.60
C ASP A 93 23.65 1.37 -4.94
N GLN A 94 24.54 2.33 -4.72
CA GLN A 94 25.98 2.14 -4.73
C GLN A 94 26.26 1.39 -3.44
N ARG A 95 25.91 0.10 -3.43
CA ARG A 95 26.39 -0.79 -2.38
C ARG A 95 27.90 -0.72 -2.43
N ILE A 96 28.47 -0.09 -1.41
CA ILE A 96 29.91 -0.02 -1.22
C ILE A 96 30.43 -1.46 -1.25
N PRO A 97 31.37 -1.80 -2.15
CA PRO A 97 31.95 -3.14 -2.18
C PRO A 97 32.43 -3.56 -0.79
N VAL A 98 32.18 -4.81 -0.40
CA VAL A 98 32.47 -5.31 0.96
C VAL A 98 33.93 -5.03 1.39
N LYS A 99 34.86 -5.15 0.43
CA LYS A 99 36.29 -4.83 0.65
C LYS A 99 36.52 -3.36 1.01
N LEU A 100 35.87 -2.44 0.29
CA LEU A 100 35.98 -1.00 0.53
C LEU A 100 35.32 -0.63 1.86
N LYS A 101 34.18 -1.23 2.20
CA LYS A 101 33.52 -1.04 3.50
C LYS A 101 34.45 -1.42 4.65
N LYS A 102 35.11 -2.59 4.58
CA LYS A 102 36.05 -3.04 5.62
C LYS A 102 37.23 -2.06 5.79
N LYS A 103 37.74 -1.51 4.68
CA LYS A 103 38.80 -0.49 4.71
C LYS A 103 38.32 0.80 5.37
N LEU A 104 37.10 1.24 5.05
CA LEU A 104 36.50 2.42 5.65
C LEU A 104 36.27 2.25 7.16
N ASP A 105 35.71 1.11 7.57
CA ASP A 105 35.50 0.78 8.99
C ASP A 105 36.83 0.79 9.77
N GLY A 106 37.90 0.24 9.17
CA GLY A 106 39.24 0.29 9.76
C GLY A 106 39.80 1.72 9.91
N ALA A 107 39.62 2.57 8.90
CA ALA A 107 40.05 3.97 8.96
C ALA A 107 39.27 4.77 10.02
N VAL A 108 37.98 4.51 10.18
CA VAL A 108 37.14 5.13 11.23
C VAL A 108 37.65 4.73 12.62
N VAL A 109 37.95 3.45 12.83
CA VAL A 109 38.50 2.97 14.11
C VAL A 109 39.88 3.57 14.40
N ALA A 110 40.76 3.65 13.39
CA ALA A 110 42.07 4.28 13.55
C ALA A 110 41.94 5.76 13.98
N ALA A 111 41.08 6.53 13.31
CA ALA A 111 40.84 7.94 13.67
C ALA A 111 40.26 8.11 15.09
N ILE A 112 39.45 7.16 15.57
CA ILE A 112 38.96 7.17 16.95
C ILE A 112 40.10 6.98 17.95
N ILE A 113 41.01 6.04 17.67
CA ILE A 113 42.11 5.70 18.57
C ILE A 113 43.20 6.77 18.54
N GLU A 114 43.63 7.19 17.35
CA GLU A 114 44.77 8.09 17.15
C GLU A 114 44.43 9.56 17.48
N ASP A 115 43.26 10.04 17.04
CA ASP A 115 42.85 11.43 17.24
C ASP A 115 41.95 11.63 18.47
N GLY A 116 41.64 10.56 19.22
CA GLY A 116 40.73 10.62 20.37
C GLY A 116 39.30 11.02 20.00
N ARG A 117 38.84 10.68 18.79
CA ARG A 117 37.51 11.05 18.29
C ARG A 117 36.41 10.21 18.93
N SER A 118 35.20 10.77 19.06
CA SER A 118 34.05 10.00 19.51
C SER A 118 33.37 9.28 18.34
N PHE A 119 32.77 8.11 18.58
CA PHE A 119 31.93 7.43 17.58
C PHE A 119 30.79 8.32 17.05
N GLY A 120 30.29 9.23 17.89
CA GLY A 120 29.22 10.15 17.52
C GLY A 120 29.62 11.18 16.46
N ASP A 121 30.91 11.51 16.31
CA ASP A 121 31.36 12.53 15.36
C ASP A 121 31.09 12.14 13.90
N PHE A 122 31.17 10.84 13.57
CA PHE A 122 30.92 10.32 12.22
C PHE A 122 29.44 10.37 11.81
N SER A 123 28.54 10.48 12.79
CA SER A 123 27.09 10.61 12.57
C SER A 123 26.63 12.07 12.47
N LYS A 124 27.50 13.04 12.78
CA LYS A 124 27.16 14.46 12.70
C LYS A 124 27.05 14.91 11.24
N SER A 125 25.98 15.65 10.93
CA SER A 125 25.71 16.14 9.57
C SER A 125 26.84 17.02 9.01
N GLY A 126 27.52 17.79 9.85
CA GLY A 126 28.67 18.61 9.44
C GLY A 126 29.83 17.76 8.93
N PHE A 127 30.18 16.68 9.64
CA PHE A 127 31.25 15.77 9.23
C PHE A 127 30.86 14.99 7.96
N GLN A 128 29.61 14.56 7.83
CA GLN A 128 29.12 13.91 6.61
C GLN A 128 29.21 14.83 5.38
N LYS A 129 28.86 16.11 5.53
CA LYS A 129 29.03 17.12 4.46
C LYS A 129 30.49 17.33 4.10
N PHE A 130 31.37 17.40 5.11
CA PHE A 130 32.81 17.50 4.89
C PHE A 130 33.33 16.31 4.08
N LEU A 131 32.95 15.08 4.44
CA LEU A 131 33.33 13.88 3.68
C LEU A 131 32.81 13.90 2.24
N GLN A 132 31.58 14.38 2.01
CA GLN A 132 31.02 14.51 0.66
C GLN A 132 31.78 15.52 -0.21
N LEU A 133 32.32 16.59 0.38
CA LEU A 133 33.13 17.58 -0.33
C LEU A 133 34.58 17.12 -0.54
N ALA A 134 35.12 16.37 0.42
CA ALA A 134 36.50 15.87 0.39
C ALA A 134 36.69 14.68 -0.56
N LEU A 135 35.61 13.95 -0.87
CA LEU A 135 35.60 12.85 -1.84
C LEU A 135 34.94 13.32 -3.14
N PRO A 136 35.68 13.91 -4.09
CA PRO A 136 35.17 14.06 -5.45
C PRO A 136 34.92 12.64 -5.99
N GLY A 137 33.67 12.34 -6.32
CA GLY A 137 33.29 11.09 -6.97
C GLY A 137 34.02 10.90 -8.30
#